data_AF-A0A1H9EXQ2-F1
#
_entry.id   AF-A0A1H9EXQ2-F1
#
_cell.length_a   1.000
_cell.length_b   1.000
_cell.length_c   1.000
_cell.angle_alpha   90.00
_cell.angle_beta   90.00
_cell.angle_gamma   90.00
#
_symmetry.space_group_name_H-M   'P 1'
#
loop_
_entity.id
_entity.type
_entity.pdbx_description
1 polymer ?
#
loop_
_entity_poly.entity_id
_entity_poly.type
_entity_poly.pdbx_seq_one_letter_code
_entity_poly.pdbx_strand_id
1 'polypeptide(L)' 'MSQSGSERETPASARPEETAREREARVYVEWLDHTAGCKGACRLQGIDCHHAKRLREEYRAARKAVRAQRKTS' A
#
# COMPACT_ATOMS: atom_id res chain seq x y z
N MET A 1 4.96 -8.51 -51.86
CA MET A 1 4.76 -7.47 -50.82
C MET A 1 3.72 -8.01 -49.86
N SER A 2 4.14 -8.56 -48.72
CA SER A 2 3.25 -9.15 -47.72
C SER A 2 3.53 -8.48 -46.39
N GLN A 3 2.57 -7.69 -45.93
CA GLN A 3 2.62 -6.98 -44.65
C GLN A 3 2.34 -8.02 -43.55
N SER A 4 3.39 -8.44 -42.84
CA SER A 4 3.21 -9.24 -41.61
C SER A 4 2.73 -8.32 -40.50
N GLY A 5 1.61 -8.73 -39.91
CA GLY A 5 0.83 -7.97 -38.93
C GLY A 5 1.66 -7.59 -37.71
N SER A 6 1.51 -6.33 -37.34
CA SER A 6 1.97 -5.74 -36.10
C SER A 6 1.37 -6.51 -34.92
N GLU A 7 2.22 -7.23 -34.20
CA GLU A 7 1.91 -7.81 -32.91
C GLU A 7 1.53 -6.66 -31.98
N ARG A 8 0.24 -6.54 -31.65
CA ARG A 8 -0.22 -5.63 -30.61
C ARG A 8 0.24 -6.19 -29.28
N GLU A 9 1.43 -5.77 -28.88
CA GLU A 9 1.89 -5.72 -27.50
C GLU A 9 0.75 -5.16 -26.66
N THR A 10 0.08 -6.05 -25.92
CA THR A 10 -0.85 -5.65 -24.88
C THR A 10 0.04 -5.16 -23.74
N PRO A 11 0.09 -3.85 -23.43
CA PRO A 11 0.85 -3.41 -22.28
C PRO A 11 0.21 -4.09 -21.07
N ALA A 12 0.99 -4.95 -20.41
CA ALA A 12 0.65 -5.59 -19.17
C ALA A 12 0.05 -4.52 -18.26
N SER A 13 -1.24 -4.68 -17.99
CA SER A 13 -2.09 -3.84 -17.14
C SER A 13 -1.27 -3.10 -16.09
N ALA A 14 -0.79 -1.91 -16.44
CA ALA A 14 -0.16 -1.01 -15.50
C ALA A 14 -1.29 -0.61 -14.57
N ARG A 15 -1.36 -1.26 -13.39
CA ARG A 15 -2.25 -0.83 -12.32
C ARG A 15 -2.07 0.68 -12.22
N PRO A 16 -3.15 1.48 -12.28
CA PRO A 16 -3.02 2.93 -12.21
C PRO A 16 -2.11 3.25 -11.03
N GLU A 17 -1.10 4.09 -11.27
CA GLU A 17 -0.10 4.45 -10.27
C GLU A 17 -0.84 4.90 -9.01
N GLU A 18 -0.86 4.04 -7.99
CA GLU A 18 -1.61 4.28 -6.77
C GLU A 18 -1.10 5.57 -6.15
N THR A 19 -1.98 6.57 -6.03
CA THR A 19 -1.58 7.85 -5.46
C THR A 19 -1.13 7.64 -4.02
N ALA A 20 -0.24 8.50 -3.52
CA ALA A 20 0.21 8.42 -2.13
C ALA A 20 -0.96 8.49 -1.13
N ARG A 21 -2.07 9.14 -1.51
CA ARG A 21 -3.30 9.24 -0.72
C ARG A 21 -4.07 7.92 -0.70
N GLU A 22 -4.20 7.24 -1.83
CA GLU A 22 -4.81 5.90 -1.90
C GLU A 22 -3.97 4.88 -1.11
N ARG A 23 -2.64 4.94 -1.23
CA ARG A 23 -1.72 4.11 -0.44
C ARG A 23 -1.84 4.38 1.07
N GLU A 24 -1.94 5.65 1.47
CA GLU A 24 -2.14 6.03 2.88
C GLU A 24 -3.45 5.44 3.43
N ALA A 25 -4.55 5.59 2.70
CA ALA A 25 -5.85 5.08 3.11
C ALA A 25 -5.87 3.56 3.22
N ARG A 26 -5.33 2.85 2.22
CA ARG A 26 -5.27 1.38 2.21
C ARG A 26 -4.48 0.84 3.41
N VAL A 27 -3.25 1.34 3.61
CA VAL A 27 -2.39 0.88 4.71
C VAL A 27 -2.99 1.22 6.07
N TYR A 28 -3.71 2.35 6.18
CA TYR A 28 -4.42 2.70 7.41
C TYR A 28 -5.55 1.71 7.72
N VAL A 29 -6.36 1.33 6.72
CA VAL A 29 -7.43 0.33 6.89
C VAL A 29 -6.86 -1.05 7.21
N GLU A 30 -5.83 -1.49 6.49
CA GLU A 30 -5.14 -2.76 6.76
C GLU A 30 -4.58 -2.79 8.19
N TRP A 31 -4.02 -1.68 8.66
CA TRP A 31 -3.55 -1.55 10.04
C TRP A 31 -4.68 -1.65 11.06
N LEU A 32 -5.82 -0.99 10.82
CA LEU A 32 -6.98 -1.08 11.72
C LEU A 32 -7.53 -2.50 11.79
N ASP A 33 -7.75 -3.15 10.65
CA ASP A 33 -8.25 -4.53 10.57
C ASP A 33 -7.32 -5.49 11.32
N HIS A 34 -6.02 -5.39 11.05
CA HIS A 34 -5.03 -6.22 11.71
C HIS A 34 -4.98 -5.95 13.23
N THR A 35 -5.04 -4.71 13.68
CA THR A 35 -5.06 -4.42 15.12
C THR A 35 -6.34 -4.86 15.81
N ALA A 36 -7.47 -4.94 15.10
CA ALA A 36 -8.72 -5.50 15.62
C ALA A 36 -8.61 -7.03 15.79
N GLY A 37 -8.02 -7.73 14.82
CA GLY A 37 -7.86 -9.19 14.85
C GLY A 37 -6.69 -9.72 15.70
N CYS A 38 -5.49 -9.15 15.55
CA CYS A 38 -4.26 -9.66 16.20
C CYS A 38 -4.12 -9.21 17.67
N LYS A 39 -4.86 -8.20 18.15
CA LYS A 39 -4.87 -7.87 19.59
C LYS A 39 -5.32 -9.03 20.47
N GLY A 40 -6.03 -10.04 19.95
CA GLY A 40 -6.27 -11.28 20.67
C GLY A 40 -4.99 -12.13 20.73
N ALA A 41 -4.57 -12.67 19.60
CA ALA A 41 -3.47 -13.62 19.51
C ALA A 41 -2.11 -13.08 20.00
N CYS A 42 -1.77 -11.85 19.61
CA CYS A 42 -0.47 -11.24 19.89
C CYS A 42 -0.38 -10.74 21.35
N ARG A 43 -1.50 -10.22 21.89
CA ARG A 43 -1.58 -9.79 23.31
C ARG A 43 -1.59 -10.97 24.28
N LEU A 44 -2.28 -12.07 23.94
CA LEU A 44 -2.29 -13.28 24.75
C LEU A 44 -0.90 -13.89 24.89
N GLN A 45 -0.04 -13.71 23.89
CA GLN A 45 1.35 -14.16 23.91
C GLN A 45 2.32 -13.10 24.49
N GLY A 46 1.85 -11.90 24.80
CA GLY A 46 2.70 -10.81 25.32
C GLY A 46 3.72 -10.28 24.30
N ILE A 47 3.49 -10.47 22.99
CA ILE A 47 4.43 -10.12 21.93
C ILE A 47 3.93 -8.91 21.15
N ASP A 48 4.81 -7.95 20.90
CA ASP A 48 4.57 -6.87 19.95
C ASP A 48 4.41 -7.43 18.53
N CYS A 49 3.27 -7.20 17.90
CA CYS A 49 3.03 -7.72 16.58
C CYS A 49 3.90 -7.04 15.52
N HIS A 50 4.86 -7.80 14.97
CA HIS A 50 5.71 -7.36 13.86
C HIS A 50 4.93 -6.91 12.62
N HIS A 51 3.79 -7.55 12.34
CA HIS A 51 2.93 -7.19 11.22
C HIS A 51 2.25 -5.83 11.45
N ALA A 52 1.69 -5.61 12.64
CA ALA A 52 1.14 -4.30 13.03
C ALA A 52 2.21 -3.20 12.99
N LYS A 53 3.44 -3.52 13.43
CA LYS A 53 4.58 -2.59 13.39
C LYS A 53 4.93 -2.20 11.95
N ARG A 54 5.03 -3.18 11.04
CA ARG A 54 5.30 -2.94 9.62
C ARG A 54 4.23 -2.04 8.99
N LEU A 55 2.95 -2.35 9.18
CA LEU A 55 1.84 -1.55 8.66
C LEU A 55 1.89 -0.10 9.19
N ARG A 56 2.26 0.08 10.46
CA ARG A 56 2.43 1.41 11.05
C ARG A 56 3.57 2.21 10.40
N GLU A 57 4.69 1.55 10.10
CA GLU A 57 5.83 2.18 9.43
C GLU A 57 5.49 2.56 7.98
N GLU A 58 4.79 1.67 7.26
CA GLU A 58 4.31 1.94 5.92
C GLU A 58 3.30 3.10 5.88
N TYR A 59 2.38 3.17 6.85
CA TYR A 59 1.45 4.29 6.98
C TYR A 59 2.20 5.61 7.21
N ARG A 60 3.22 5.60 8.08
CA ARG A 60 4.05 6.80 8.33
C ARG A 60 4.78 7.25 7.06
N ALA A 61 5.31 6.31 6.28
CA ALA A 61 5.97 6.62 5.01
C ALA A 61 4.99 7.21 3.99
N ALA A 62 3.81 6.59 3.82
CA ALA A 62 2.77 7.10 2.94
C ALA A 62 2.30 8.50 3.34
N ARG A 63 2.03 8.71 4.63
CA ARG A 63 1.65 10.02 5.19
C ARG A 63 2.73 11.08 4.99
N LYS A 64 4.01 10.72 5.10
CA LYS A 64 5.13 11.63 4.81
C LYS A 64 5.13 12.05 3.34
N ALA A 65 4.90 11.12 2.42
CA ALA A 65 4.81 11.41 0.99
C ALA A 65 3.63 12.34 0.66
N VAL A 66 2.44 12.09 1.23
CA VAL A 66 1.27 12.97 1.07
C VAL A 66 1.56 14.37 1.61
N ARG A 67 2.19 14.48 2.78
CA ARG A 67 2.58 15.80 3.35
C ARG A 67 3.62 16.53 2.50
N ALA A 68 4.57 15.82 1.92
CA ALA A 68 5.57 16.42 1.03
C ALA A 68 4.91 16.99 -0.23
N GLN A 69 3.99 16.25 -0.86
CA GLN A 69 3.23 16.70 -2.03
C GLN A 69 2.41 17.97 -1.74
N ARG A 70 1.78 18.05 -0.56
CA ARG A 70 1.05 19.25 -0.13
C ARG A 70 1.92 20.48 0.10
N LYS A 71 3.22 20.32 0.35
CA LYS A 71 4.16 21.42 0.61
C LYS A 71 4.77 21.97 -0.68
N THR A 72 4.73 21.19 -1.76
CA THR A 72 5.26 21.53 -3.08
C THR A 72 4.18 22.02 -4.06
N SER A 73 2.90 22.01 -3.65
CA SER A 73 1.77 22.60 -4.41
C SER A 73 1.52 24.04 -3.99
#